data_AF-A0A1E4ZZC4-F1
#
_entry.id   AF-A0A1E4ZZC4-F1
#
_cell.length_a   1.000
_cell.length_b   1.000
_cell.length_c   1.000
_cell.angle_alpha   90.00
_cell.angle_beta   90.00
_cell.angle_gamma   90.00
#
_symmetry.space_group_name_H-M   'P 1'
#
loop_
_entity.id
_entity.type
_entity.pdbx_description
1 polymer ?
#
loop_
_entity_poly.entity_id
_entity_poly.type
_entity_poly.pdbx_seq_one_letter_code
_entity_poly.pdbx_strand_id
1 'polypeptide(L)'
;MQDQEQLLYTLKEYFGYDSFRPLQQEIINSICNGNDNLVIMPTGGGKSICYQLPAILLPGITLVISPLIALMKDQVDGLLANGISAAFVNSSQVEQEQQEIYKKLLNKEIKLLYVAPESLNFLDTVLEQIELSLIAIDEAHCISSWGHDFRPAYTQLGYLKTKFQNVPVIALTATADKATRQDIRLQLRIPNAKEHLASFDRKNLSLEVRPGNKRIEQIINFLNDKPNDCGIIYCLSRKTTEMLADKLQQQGYNTEAYHAGIDHKKRSQVQEQFINDTVQIVCATIAFGMGIDKSNVRWVIHYNLPKNIEGYYQEIGRAGRDGLPSSTLLFHSYADVVQLQKFANTSGNQEVQLAKLDRMKQYAESLSCRRKILLSYFGELIEKDCGNCDVCKNPPSIIDGTIIAQKALSCVTRIKEDEPIGTIIDVLRGAQNAVVLDKGYQQLKTYGIANDIAWRDWQQYIIQLINQGYLEIAFHQNNKLKLTELSKKVLFEGEKVRLANLAEFEKIREVTKDQSNKAN
;
A
#
# COMPACT_ATOMS: atom_id res chain seq x y z
N MET A 1 -1.93 29.59 -20.90
CA MET A 1 -1.40 28.27 -21.31
C MET A 1 0.10 28.42 -21.42
N GLN A 2 0.85 27.67 -20.62
CA GLN A 2 2.29 27.55 -20.85
C GLN A 2 2.52 26.73 -22.11
N ASP A 3 3.58 27.07 -22.84
CA ASP A 3 3.95 26.32 -24.03
C ASP A 3 4.43 24.92 -23.63
N GLN A 4 4.00 23.90 -24.37
CA GLN A 4 4.42 22.52 -24.14
C GLN A 4 5.95 22.38 -24.26
N GLU A 5 6.57 23.16 -25.15
CA GLU A 5 8.03 23.21 -25.28
C GLU A 5 8.70 23.76 -24.01
N GLN A 6 8.10 24.77 -23.37
CA GLN A 6 8.61 25.34 -22.13
C GLN A 6 8.58 24.32 -20.98
N LEU A 7 7.49 23.58 -20.85
CA LEU A 7 7.37 22.54 -19.81
C LEU A 7 8.44 21.44 -19.96
N LEU A 8 8.65 20.97 -21.19
CA LEU A 8 9.64 19.93 -21.47
C LEU A 8 11.07 20.45 -21.29
N TYR A 9 11.34 21.69 -21.70
CA TYR A 9 12.63 22.34 -21.48
C TYR A 9 12.96 22.43 -19.99
N THR A 10 12.06 22.96 -19.15
CA THR A 10 12.29 23.05 -17.69
C THR A 10 12.43 21.67 -17.05
N LEU A 11 11.66 20.67 -17.50
CA LEU A 11 11.79 19.30 -17.02
C LEU A 11 13.20 18.75 -17.28
N LYS A 12 13.71 18.96 -18.50
CA LYS A 12 15.04 18.49 -18.91
C LYS A 12 16.16 19.27 -18.22
N GLU A 13 16.05 20.59 -18.14
CA GLU A 13 17.05 21.47 -17.53
C GLU A 13 17.28 21.16 -16.05
N TYR A 14 16.21 21.03 -15.27
CA TYR A 14 16.33 20.89 -13.82
C TYR A 14 16.31 19.44 -13.32
N PHE A 15 15.69 18.53 -14.06
CA PHE A 15 15.53 17.13 -13.61
C PHE A 15 16.15 16.10 -14.56
N GLY A 16 16.66 16.51 -15.72
CA GLY A 16 17.33 15.62 -16.67
C GLY A 16 16.41 14.62 -17.38
N TYR A 17 15.08 14.79 -17.32
CA TYR A 17 14.15 13.88 -17.99
C TYR A 17 13.78 14.36 -19.39
N ASP A 18 13.90 13.47 -20.38
CA ASP A 18 13.56 13.77 -21.79
C ASP A 18 12.06 13.71 -22.11
N SER A 19 11.24 13.18 -21.18
CA SER A 19 9.79 13.03 -21.40
C SER A 19 9.02 12.94 -20.09
N PHE A 20 7.76 13.38 -20.12
CA PHE A 20 6.82 13.18 -19.01
C PHE A 20 6.37 11.72 -18.92
N ARG A 21 6.18 11.25 -17.69
CA ARG A 21 5.44 10.02 -17.42
C ARG A 21 3.94 10.26 -17.58
N PRO A 22 3.11 9.20 -17.74
CA PRO A 22 1.68 9.33 -17.88
C PRO A 22 1.07 10.23 -16.80
N LEU A 23 0.11 11.07 -17.21
CA LEU A 23 -0.61 12.08 -16.40
C LEU A 23 0.23 13.26 -15.88
N GLN A 24 1.56 13.20 -15.79
CA GLN A 24 2.35 14.29 -15.21
C GLN A 24 2.11 15.62 -15.92
N GLN A 25 2.19 15.65 -17.25
CA GLN A 25 1.98 16.85 -18.04
C GLN A 25 0.55 17.41 -17.88
N GLU A 26 -0.45 16.53 -17.84
CA GLU A 26 -1.86 16.91 -17.64
C GLU A 26 -2.07 17.57 -16.27
N ILE A 27 -1.50 16.97 -15.22
CA ILE A 27 -1.53 17.50 -13.86
C ILE A 27 -0.85 18.87 -13.78
N ILE A 28 0.35 18.99 -14.35
CA ILE A 28 1.13 20.24 -14.37
C ILE A 28 0.33 21.34 -15.09
N ASN A 29 -0.21 21.06 -16.27
CA ASN A 29 -1.07 22.00 -17.00
C ASN A 29 -2.31 22.39 -16.20
N SER A 30 -2.93 21.44 -15.50
CA SER A 30 -4.09 21.69 -14.64
C SER A 30 -3.76 22.68 -13.52
N ILE A 31 -2.61 22.51 -12.86
CA ILE A 31 -2.10 23.41 -11.81
C ILE A 31 -1.81 24.79 -12.37
N CYS A 32 -1.10 24.88 -13.49
CA CYS A 32 -0.76 26.16 -14.13
C CYS A 32 -1.99 26.93 -14.62
N ASN A 33 -3.13 26.24 -14.81
CA ASN A 33 -4.43 26.84 -15.10
C ASN A 33 -5.24 27.17 -13.82
N GLY A 34 -4.64 27.09 -12.63
CA GLY A 34 -5.25 27.46 -11.35
C GLY A 34 -6.26 26.44 -10.79
N ASN A 35 -6.25 25.19 -11.26
CA ASN A 35 -7.19 24.17 -10.78
C ASN A 35 -6.63 23.44 -9.55
N ASP A 36 -7.52 23.07 -8.63
CA ASP A 36 -7.21 22.09 -7.58
C ASP A 36 -7.13 20.67 -8.17
N ASN A 37 -6.24 19.83 -7.63
CA ASN A 37 -6.00 18.49 -8.15
C ASN A 37 -5.92 17.45 -7.02
N LEU A 38 -6.53 16.29 -7.23
CA LEU A 38 -6.32 15.09 -6.43
C LEU A 38 -5.57 14.07 -7.31
N VAL A 39 -4.34 13.74 -6.92
CA VAL A 39 -3.42 12.92 -7.70
C VAL A 39 -3.13 11.62 -6.97
N ILE A 40 -3.53 10.51 -7.58
CA ILE A 40 -3.26 9.16 -7.09
C ILE A 40 -2.32 8.49 -8.09
N MET A 41 -1.04 8.41 -7.72
CA MET A 41 -0.01 7.79 -8.54
C MET A 41 0.85 6.86 -7.70
N PRO A 42 1.17 5.65 -8.18
CA PRO A 42 1.91 4.68 -7.39
C PRO A 42 3.29 5.18 -6.93
N THR A 43 3.88 4.50 -5.95
CA THR A 43 5.27 4.78 -5.55
C THR A 43 6.19 4.65 -6.76
N GLY A 44 7.10 5.62 -6.91
CA GLY A 44 7.95 5.72 -8.09
C GLY A 44 7.22 6.21 -9.34
N GLY A 45 5.97 6.70 -9.26
CA GLY A 45 5.24 7.30 -10.39
C GLY A 45 5.69 8.72 -10.76
N GLY A 46 6.58 9.33 -9.97
CA GLY A 46 7.04 10.71 -10.20
C GLY A 46 6.09 11.79 -9.68
N LYS A 47 5.44 11.54 -8.53
CA LYS A 47 4.52 12.48 -7.86
C LYS A 47 5.16 13.84 -7.58
N SER A 48 6.42 13.86 -7.11
CA SER A 48 7.09 15.10 -6.73
C SER A 48 7.22 16.10 -7.89
N ILE A 49 7.49 15.60 -9.10
CA ILE A 49 7.56 16.42 -10.31
C ILE A 49 6.25 17.18 -10.57
N CYS A 50 5.09 16.62 -10.21
CA CYS A 50 3.80 17.25 -10.40
C CYS A 50 3.62 18.55 -9.62
N TYR A 51 4.38 18.78 -8.54
CA TYR A 51 4.36 20.06 -7.81
C TYR A 51 5.70 20.80 -7.85
N GLN A 52 6.82 20.11 -8.05
CA GLN A 52 8.14 20.72 -8.17
C GLN A 52 8.32 21.49 -9.48
N LEU A 53 7.85 20.95 -10.61
CA LEU A 53 7.95 21.66 -11.89
C LEU A 53 7.08 22.93 -11.91
N PRO A 54 5.79 22.90 -11.50
CA PRO A 54 5.01 24.13 -11.36
C PRO A 54 5.62 25.15 -10.41
N ALA A 55 6.28 24.72 -9.34
CA ALA A 55 6.93 25.63 -8.40
C ALA A 55 8.02 26.51 -9.05
N ILE A 56 8.74 25.96 -10.03
CA ILE A 56 9.76 26.69 -10.80
C ILE A 56 9.09 27.68 -11.76
N LEU A 57 7.98 27.26 -12.37
CA LEU A 57 7.31 27.98 -13.45
C LEU A 57 6.38 29.10 -12.97
N LEU A 58 5.82 28.97 -11.77
CA LEU A 58 4.91 29.96 -11.18
C LEU A 58 5.69 31.04 -10.42
N PRO A 59 5.19 32.29 -10.35
CA PRO A 59 5.97 33.42 -9.82
C PRO A 59 6.22 33.35 -8.30
N GLY A 60 5.24 32.89 -7.53
CA GLY A 60 5.29 32.84 -6.06
C GLY A 60 5.94 31.58 -5.50
N ILE A 61 5.67 31.33 -4.23
CA ILE A 61 6.24 30.24 -3.45
C ILE A 61 5.29 29.04 -3.47
N THR A 62 5.87 27.84 -3.58
CA THR A 62 5.13 26.59 -3.39
C THR A 62 5.31 26.08 -1.97
N LEU A 63 4.21 25.93 -1.24
CA LEU A 63 4.18 25.35 0.10
C LEU A 63 3.92 23.84 -0.03
N VAL A 64 4.84 23.02 0.48
CA VAL A 64 4.73 21.55 0.44
C VAL A 64 4.56 21.00 1.85
N ILE A 65 3.39 20.46 2.16
CA ILE A 65 3.08 19.81 3.42
C ILE A 65 3.42 18.32 3.29
N SER A 66 4.30 17.81 4.14
CA SER A 66 4.70 16.39 4.14
C SER A 66 4.77 15.85 5.57
N PRO A 67 4.53 14.56 5.83
CA PRO A 67 4.55 14.03 7.20
C PRO A 67 5.95 13.73 7.74
N LEU A 68 6.98 13.81 6.88
CA LEU A 68 8.22 13.06 7.07
C LEU A 68 9.43 13.99 7.01
N ILE A 69 9.91 14.40 8.17
CA ILE A 69 11.05 15.32 8.30
C ILE A 69 12.29 14.79 7.55
N ALA A 70 12.60 13.50 7.68
CA ALA A 70 13.75 12.90 6.98
C ALA A 70 13.61 13.01 5.45
N LEU A 71 12.40 12.78 4.92
CA LEU A 71 12.14 12.91 3.49
C LEU A 71 12.17 14.36 3.02
N MET A 72 11.71 15.32 3.84
CA MET A 72 11.83 16.74 3.48
C MET A 72 13.28 17.13 3.24
N LYS A 73 14.18 16.71 4.13
CA LYS A 73 15.61 17.00 3.97
C LYS A 73 16.15 16.43 2.66
N ASP A 74 15.90 15.15 2.40
CA ASP A 74 16.36 14.49 1.16
C ASP A 74 15.80 15.19 -0.10
N GLN A 75 14.53 15.63 -0.07
CA GLN A 75 13.93 16.39 -1.18
C GLN A 75 14.58 17.77 -1.35
N VAL A 76 14.83 18.49 -0.26
CA VAL A 76 15.46 19.82 -0.31
C VAL A 76 16.90 19.72 -0.79
N ASP A 77 17.69 18.76 -0.29
CA ASP A 77 19.08 18.55 -0.70
C ASP A 77 19.13 18.21 -2.21
N GLY A 78 18.22 17.37 -2.71
CA GLY A 78 18.09 17.07 -4.13
C GLY A 78 17.69 18.27 -5.00
N LEU A 79 16.74 19.10 -4.53
CA LEU A 79 16.35 20.33 -5.22
C LEU A 79 17.50 21.33 -5.29
N LEU A 80 18.23 21.52 -4.19
CA LEU A 80 19.40 22.40 -4.15
C LEU A 80 20.51 21.92 -5.08
N ALA A 81 20.77 20.61 -5.14
CA ALA A 81 21.73 20.02 -6.08
C ALA A 81 21.33 20.26 -7.56
N ASN A 82 20.03 20.34 -7.84
CA ASN A 82 19.50 20.68 -9.15
C ASN A 82 19.40 22.20 -9.41
N GLY A 83 19.94 23.05 -8.50
CA GLY A 83 19.91 24.50 -8.63
C GLY A 83 18.56 25.15 -8.32
N ILE A 84 17.64 24.42 -7.67
CA ILE A 84 16.32 24.93 -7.27
C ILE A 84 16.37 25.37 -5.81
N SER A 85 16.09 26.65 -5.55
CA SER A 85 16.03 27.18 -4.19
C SER A 85 14.87 26.57 -3.40
N ALA A 86 15.20 25.69 -2.46
CA ALA A 86 14.25 25.04 -1.55
C ALA A 86 14.72 25.12 -0.10
N ALA A 87 13.76 25.10 0.83
CA ALA A 87 14.02 25.02 2.26
C ALA A 87 12.97 24.13 2.95
N PHE A 88 13.26 23.67 4.17
CA PHE A 88 12.29 22.98 4.99
C PHE A 88 12.21 23.60 6.39
N VAL A 89 11.01 23.56 7.00
CA VAL A 89 10.76 24.01 8.37
C VAL A 89 10.14 22.88 9.19
N ASN A 90 10.75 22.55 10.32
CA ASN A 90 10.21 21.63 11.31
C ASN A 90 10.69 21.96 12.74
N SER A 91 10.10 21.29 13.73
CA SER A 91 10.36 21.50 15.16
C SER A 91 11.75 21.07 15.65
N SER A 92 12.56 20.39 14.83
CA SER A 92 13.92 19.97 15.21
C SER A 92 15.01 20.99 14.90
N GLN A 93 14.70 22.03 14.11
CA GLN A 93 15.63 23.10 13.77
C GLN A 93 15.76 24.11 14.90
N VAL A 94 16.94 24.73 15.03
CA VAL A 94 17.17 25.81 15.98
C VAL A 94 16.50 27.10 15.47
N GLU A 95 16.08 27.96 16.40
CA GLU A 95 15.33 29.19 16.06
C GLU A 95 16.06 30.10 15.06
N GLN A 96 17.39 30.18 15.16
CA GLN A 96 18.22 30.96 14.24
C GLN A 96 18.08 30.48 12.78
N GLU A 97 18.09 29.17 12.54
CA GLU A 97 17.91 28.59 11.21
C GLU A 97 16.52 28.92 10.64
N GLN A 98 15.48 28.87 11.49
CA GLN A 98 14.12 29.21 11.07
C GLN A 98 14.01 30.70 10.69
N GLN A 99 14.61 31.61 11.48
CA GLN A 99 14.62 33.04 11.19
C GLN A 99 15.34 33.36 9.87
N GLU A 100 16.44 32.65 9.56
CA GLU A 100 17.12 32.79 8.27
C GLU A 100 16.23 32.34 7.10
N ILE A 101 15.51 31.23 7.25
CA ILE A 101 14.55 30.76 6.24
C ILE A 101 13.45 31.83 6.05
N TYR A 102 12.93 32.42 7.13
CA TYR A 102 11.89 33.44 7.04
C TYR A 102 12.36 34.68 6.30
N LYS A 103 13.59 35.13 6.55
CA LYS A 103 14.18 36.25 5.81
C LYS A 103 14.30 35.93 4.32
N LYS A 104 14.75 34.73 3.97
CA LYS A 104 14.83 34.28 2.57
C LYS A 104 13.45 34.18 1.90
N LEU A 105 12.42 33.75 2.63
CA LEU A 105 11.03 33.71 2.14
C LEU A 105 10.52 35.12 1.81
N LEU A 106 10.71 36.08 2.72
CA LEU A 106 10.29 37.48 2.52
C LEU A 106 11.04 38.15 1.36
N ASN A 107 12.32 37.79 1.16
CA ASN A 107 13.14 38.26 0.04
C ASN A 107 12.85 37.55 -1.29
N LYS A 108 11.93 36.58 -1.33
CA LYS A 108 11.60 35.75 -2.51
C LYS A 108 12.79 34.93 -3.04
N GLU A 109 13.72 34.54 -2.17
CA GLU A 109 14.90 33.74 -2.51
C GLU A 109 14.62 32.23 -2.53
N ILE A 110 13.47 31.80 -1.99
CA ILE A 110 13.03 30.40 -1.91
C ILE A 110 11.85 30.18 -2.86
N LYS A 111 11.86 29.09 -3.64
CA LYS A 111 10.77 28.67 -4.52
C LYS A 111 9.90 27.57 -3.92
N LEU A 112 10.49 26.67 -3.14
CA LEU A 112 9.78 25.59 -2.45
C LEU A 112 10.05 25.60 -0.95
N LEU A 113 8.99 25.56 -0.16
CA LEU A 113 9.06 25.44 1.29
C LEU A 113 8.38 24.14 1.73
N TYR A 114 9.16 23.19 2.25
CA TYR A 114 8.66 21.97 2.86
C TYR A 114 8.35 22.19 4.34
N VAL A 115 7.19 21.72 4.81
CA VAL A 115 6.74 21.97 6.18
C VAL A 115 6.07 20.72 6.75
N ALA A 116 6.42 20.37 7.99
CA ALA A 116 5.68 19.37 8.76
C ALA A 116 4.31 19.95 9.18
N PRO A 117 3.20 19.21 9.08
CA PRO A 117 1.88 19.75 9.39
C PRO A 117 1.79 20.29 10.82
N GLU A 118 2.51 19.69 11.78
CA GLU A 118 2.59 20.16 13.16
C GLU A 118 3.32 21.49 13.32
N SER A 119 4.15 21.89 12.35
CA SER A 119 4.92 23.14 12.36
C SER A 119 4.24 24.28 11.60
N LEU A 120 3.09 24.02 10.97
CA LEU A 120 2.41 24.97 10.10
C LEU A 120 1.93 26.23 10.85
N ASN A 121 1.48 26.08 12.10
CA ASN A 121 1.03 27.19 12.94
C ASN A 121 2.14 28.23 13.22
N PHE A 122 3.42 27.80 13.21
CA PHE A 122 4.55 28.72 13.41
C PHE A 122 4.82 29.60 12.19
N LEU A 123 4.26 29.24 11.03
CA LEU A 123 4.46 29.95 9.77
C LEU A 123 3.33 30.92 9.44
N ASP A 124 2.21 30.92 10.16
CA ASP A 124 1.01 31.65 9.76
C ASP A 124 1.28 33.15 9.50
N THR A 125 2.10 33.80 10.32
CA THR A 125 2.48 35.22 10.17
C THR A 125 3.37 35.48 8.95
N VAL A 126 4.23 34.52 8.59
CA VAL A 126 5.11 34.63 7.40
C VAL A 126 4.31 34.33 6.14
N LEU A 127 3.42 33.33 6.19
CA LEU A 127 2.55 32.95 5.07
C LEU A 127 1.61 34.09 4.65
N GLU A 128 1.28 35.02 5.56
CA GLU A 128 0.48 36.23 5.25
C GLU A 128 1.26 37.31 4.50
N GLN A 129 2.59 37.29 4.56
CA GLN A 129 3.46 38.30 3.96
C GLN A 129 4.06 37.86 2.63
N ILE A 130 3.85 36.60 2.24
CA ILE A 130 4.38 36.03 1.01
C ILE A 130 3.28 35.69 0.02
N GLU A 131 3.63 35.67 -1.27
CA GLU A 131 2.73 35.25 -2.33
C GLU A 131 2.88 33.74 -2.58
N LEU A 132 1.86 32.97 -2.25
CA LEU A 132 1.80 31.55 -2.58
C LEU A 132 1.25 31.34 -3.98
N SER A 133 1.88 30.46 -4.76
CA SER A 133 1.39 30.05 -6.09
C SER A 133 0.84 28.64 -6.13
N LEU A 134 1.19 27.79 -5.16
CA LEU A 134 0.73 26.41 -5.08
C LEU A 134 0.83 25.91 -3.64
N ILE A 135 -0.16 25.13 -3.22
CA ILE A 135 -0.12 24.36 -1.98
C ILE A 135 -0.15 22.88 -2.34
N ALA A 136 0.93 22.16 -2.05
CA ALA A 136 1.04 20.73 -2.26
C ALA A 136 0.91 19.99 -0.94
N ILE A 137 0.03 19.01 -0.87
CA ILE A 137 -0.17 18.14 0.29
C ILE A 137 0.25 16.75 -0.12
N ASP A 138 1.45 16.36 0.30
CA ASP A 138 2.02 15.04 0.06
C ASP A 138 1.54 14.04 1.11
N GLU A 139 1.50 12.77 0.72
CA GLU A 139 0.88 11.69 1.48
C GLU A 139 -0.52 12.05 2.02
N ALA A 140 -1.35 12.65 1.15
CA ALA A 140 -2.65 13.19 1.50
C ALA A 140 -3.59 12.17 2.16
N HIS A 141 -3.36 10.86 1.99
CA HIS A 141 -4.11 9.82 2.67
C HIS A 141 -4.03 9.91 4.21
N CYS A 142 -3.01 10.57 4.77
CA CYS A 142 -2.86 10.78 6.22
C CYS A 142 -4.03 11.58 6.83
N ILE A 143 -4.76 12.36 6.02
CA ILE A 143 -5.92 13.13 6.50
C ILE A 143 -7.12 12.27 6.86
N SER A 144 -7.23 11.09 6.26
CA SER A 144 -8.40 10.24 6.40
C SER A 144 -8.20 9.25 7.53
N SER A 145 -9.18 9.15 8.43
CA SER A 145 -9.21 8.07 9.44
C SER A 145 -9.37 6.68 8.80
N TRP A 146 -9.89 6.66 7.56
CA TRP A 146 -9.95 5.49 6.67
C TRP A 146 -8.62 5.24 5.97
N GLY A 147 -7.67 6.17 6.02
CA GLY A 147 -6.30 6.01 5.55
C GLY A 147 -5.52 4.97 6.35
N HIS A 148 -4.33 4.59 5.88
CA HIS A 148 -3.50 3.58 6.54
C HIS A 148 -2.47 4.18 7.52
N ASP A 149 -2.17 5.48 7.42
CA ASP A 149 -1.31 6.24 8.33
C ASP A 149 -1.99 7.55 8.77
N PHE A 150 -3.13 7.44 9.48
CA PHE A 150 -3.91 8.61 9.92
C PHE A 150 -3.10 9.53 10.84
N ARG A 151 -3.12 10.84 10.56
CA ARG A 151 -2.46 11.88 11.35
C ARG A 151 -3.43 13.02 11.68
N PRO A 152 -3.76 13.26 12.96
CA PRO A 152 -4.66 14.34 13.35
C PRO A 152 -4.27 15.73 12.84
N ALA A 153 -2.97 16.03 12.70
CA ALA A 153 -2.52 17.32 12.18
C ALA A 153 -2.96 17.57 10.72
N TYR A 154 -3.16 16.52 9.92
CA TYR A 154 -3.63 16.65 8.54
C TYR A 154 -5.09 17.11 8.46
N THR A 155 -5.95 16.75 9.41
CA THR A 155 -7.39 17.09 9.35
C THR A 155 -7.66 18.58 9.43
N GLN A 156 -6.67 19.33 9.92
CA GLN A 156 -6.73 20.78 10.07
C GLN A 156 -6.37 21.51 8.77
N LEU A 157 -5.72 20.85 7.79
CA LEU A 157 -5.17 21.48 6.58
C LEU A 157 -6.22 22.15 5.68
N GLY A 158 -7.51 21.86 5.83
CA GLY A 158 -8.59 22.55 5.12
C GLY A 158 -8.62 24.08 5.37
N TYR A 159 -8.02 24.57 6.46
CA TYR A 159 -7.90 26.02 6.69
C TYR A 159 -7.07 26.71 5.61
N LEU A 160 -6.06 26.03 5.04
CA LEU A 160 -5.19 26.59 4.00
C LEU A 160 -5.98 27.01 2.77
N LYS A 161 -6.90 26.17 2.28
CA LYS A 161 -7.77 26.51 1.14
C LYS A 161 -8.73 27.66 1.47
N THR A 162 -9.10 27.80 2.74
CA THR A 162 -9.98 28.89 3.21
C THR A 162 -9.26 30.22 3.28
N LYS A 163 -7.99 30.19 3.72
CA LYS A 163 -7.10 31.36 3.82
C LYS A 163 -6.60 31.81 2.44
N PHE A 164 -6.21 30.85 1.59
CA PHE A 164 -5.62 31.08 0.26
C PHE A 164 -6.54 30.60 -0.87
N GLN A 165 -7.73 31.22 -1.00
CA GLN A 165 -8.81 30.73 -1.88
C GLN A 165 -8.41 30.62 -3.35
N ASN A 166 -7.61 31.57 -3.84
CA ASN A 166 -7.16 31.64 -5.24
C ASN A 166 -5.94 30.77 -5.53
N VAL A 167 -5.32 30.18 -4.51
CA VAL A 167 -4.13 29.35 -4.68
C VAL A 167 -4.59 27.91 -4.97
N PRO A 168 -4.11 27.29 -6.07
CA PRO A 168 -4.44 25.89 -6.35
C PRO A 168 -3.84 24.98 -5.27
N VAL A 169 -4.62 23.97 -4.89
CA VAL A 169 -4.19 22.90 -3.99
C VAL A 169 -4.03 21.61 -4.78
N ILE A 170 -2.89 20.96 -4.64
CA ILE A 170 -2.66 19.61 -5.14
C ILE A 170 -2.49 18.65 -3.96
N ALA A 171 -3.36 17.64 -3.88
CA ALA A 171 -3.26 16.55 -2.91
C ALA A 171 -2.70 15.30 -3.60
N LEU A 172 -1.59 14.75 -3.12
CA LEU A 172 -0.91 13.61 -3.73
C LEU A 172 -0.86 12.41 -2.77
N THR A 173 -1.09 11.20 -3.29
CA THR A 173 -0.91 9.97 -2.52
C THR A 173 -0.55 8.80 -3.41
N ALA A 174 0.19 7.82 -2.85
CA ALA A 174 0.48 6.56 -3.54
C ALA A 174 -0.71 5.60 -3.55
N THR A 175 -1.54 5.66 -2.51
CA THR A 175 -2.60 4.69 -2.25
C THR A 175 -3.79 5.42 -1.65
N ALA A 176 -4.94 5.34 -2.29
CA ALA A 176 -6.22 5.78 -1.74
C ALA A 176 -7.36 5.02 -2.41
N ASP A 177 -8.19 4.36 -1.61
CA ASP A 177 -9.43 3.76 -2.10
C ASP A 177 -10.50 4.85 -2.38
N LYS A 178 -11.70 4.44 -2.80
CA LYS A 178 -12.79 5.38 -3.12
C LYS A 178 -13.21 6.23 -1.92
N ALA A 179 -13.29 5.64 -0.72
CA ALA A 179 -13.70 6.34 0.49
C ALA A 179 -12.66 7.38 0.92
N THR A 180 -11.37 6.98 0.92
CA THR A 180 -10.24 7.85 1.25
C THR A 180 -10.15 9.05 0.30
N ARG A 181 -10.37 8.85 -1.01
CA ARG A 181 -10.38 9.95 -2.00
C ARG A 181 -11.46 11.00 -1.72
N GLN A 182 -12.66 10.56 -1.37
CA GLN A 182 -13.77 11.46 -1.03
C GLN A 182 -13.48 12.23 0.26
N ASP A 183 -12.93 11.56 1.27
CA ASP A 183 -12.57 12.16 2.54
C ASP A 183 -11.46 13.21 2.40
N ILE A 184 -10.43 12.92 1.57
CA ILE A 184 -9.39 13.91 1.23
C ILE A 184 -10.01 15.18 0.64
N ARG A 185 -10.91 15.06 -0.35
CA ARG A 185 -11.54 16.22 -1.00
C ARG A 185 -12.38 17.04 -0.03
N LEU A 186 -13.12 16.36 0.85
CA LEU A 186 -13.98 17.00 1.85
C LEU A 186 -13.14 17.77 2.88
N GLN A 187 -12.15 17.12 3.49
CA GLN A 187 -11.36 17.71 4.56
C GLN A 187 -10.44 18.84 4.06
N LEU A 188 -9.87 18.71 2.86
CA LEU A 188 -9.07 19.76 2.24
C LEU A 188 -9.90 20.90 1.61
N ARG A 189 -11.23 20.79 1.64
CA ARG A 189 -12.17 21.78 1.04
C ARG A 189 -11.94 22.00 -0.45
N ILE A 190 -11.65 20.92 -1.18
CA ILE A 190 -11.45 20.91 -2.64
C ILE A 190 -12.46 19.98 -3.33
N PRO A 191 -13.78 20.20 -3.15
CA PRO A 191 -14.80 19.27 -3.64
C PRO A 191 -14.80 19.15 -5.17
N ASN A 192 -14.27 20.13 -5.90
CA ASN A 192 -14.21 20.15 -7.37
C ASN A 192 -12.80 19.86 -7.92
N ALA A 193 -11.87 19.38 -7.10
CA ALA A 193 -10.53 19.01 -7.56
C ALA A 193 -10.60 18.02 -8.72
N LYS A 194 -9.79 18.26 -9.77
CA LYS A 194 -9.64 17.30 -10.87
C LYS A 194 -8.94 16.05 -10.35
N GLU A 195 -9.56 14.90 -10.57
CA GLU A 195 -9.05 13.62 -10.09
C GLU A 195 -8.20 12.95 -11.18
N HIS A 196 -6.94 12.66 -10.84
CA HIS A 196 -5.98 11.99 -11.70
C HIS A 196 -5.63 10.64 -11.09
N LEU A 197 -6.06 9.55 -11.73
CA LEU A 197 -5.82 8.18 -11.26
C LEU A 197 -4.88 7.48 -12.24
N ALA A 198 -3.61 7.34 -11.86
CA ALA A 198 -2.70 6.49 -12.62
C ALA A 198 -2.99 5.01 -12.33
N SER A 199 -2.63 4.15 -13.28
CA SER A 199 -2.69 2.71 -13.05
C SER A 199 -1.76 2.30 -11.90
N PHE A 200 -2.27 1.39 -11.05
CA PHE A 200 -1.51 0.72 -10.00
C PHE A 200 -0.78 -0.52 -10.53
N ASP A 201 -0.82 -0.79 -11.85
CA ASP A 201 -0.21 -1.97 -12.44
C ASP A 201 1.32 -1.83 -12.60
N ARG A 202 2.07 -2.41 -11.66
CA ARG A 202 3.52 -2.56 -11.75
C ARG A 202 3.92 -3.89 -12.38
N LYS A 203 3.76 -4.01 -13.71
CA LYS A 203 3.93 -5.28 -14.46
C LYS A 203 5.28 -5.97 -14.24
N ASN A 204 6.32 -5.17 -13.96
CA ASN A 204 7.68 -5.65 -13.71
C ASN A 204 7.85 -6.40 -12.37
N LEU A 205 6.88 -6.31 -11.45
CA LEU A 205 6.93 -7.02 -10.16
C LEU A 205 6.36 -8.44 -10.25
N SER A 206 7.13 -9.46 -9.92
CA SER A 206 6.61 -10.81 -9.71
C SER A 206 6.03 -10.93 -8.30
N LEU A 207 4.76 -11.31 -8.17
CA LEU A 207 4.07 -11.41 -6.87
C LEU A 207 4.03 -12.86 -6.37
N GLU A 208 4.55 -13.14 -5.17
CA GLU A 208 4.57 -14.48 -4.59
C GLU A 208 4.18 -14.46 -3.10
N VAL A 209 3.36 -15.42 -2.66
CA VAL A 209 3.05 -15.62 -1.24
C VAL A 209 3.33 -17.06 -0.83
N ARG A 210 4.14 -17.23 0.22
CA ARG A 210 4.53 -18.52 0.78
C ARG A 210 4.02 -18.72 2.22
N PRO A 211 3.80 -19.97 2.64
CA PRO A 211 3.58 -20.28 4.06
C PRO A 211 4.77 -19.84 4.91
N GLY A 212 4.49 -19.32 6.11
CA GLY A 212 5.49 -18.82 7.05
C GLY A 212 6.28 -19.90 7.83
N ASN A 213 6.44 -21.11 7.30
CA ASN A 213 7.28 -22.15 7.91
C ASN A 213 8.74 -22.00 7.47
N LYS A 214 9.73 -22.34 8.32
CA LYS A 214 11.16 -22.33 7.93
C LYS A 214 11.60 -21.06 7.15
N ARG A 215 11.10 -19.87 7.52
CA ARG A 215 11.25 -18.63 6.73
C ARG A 215 12.71 -18.33 6.34
N ILE A 216 13.63 -18.50 7.28
CA ILE A 216 15.06 -18.21 7.06
C ILE A 216 15.65 -19.12 5.97
N GLU A 217 15.37 -20.43 6.01
CA GLU A 217 15.80 -21.38 4.98
C GLU A 217 15.23 -21.00 3.60
N GLN A 218 13.94 -20.64 3.56
CA GLN A 218 13.30 -20.20 2.32
C GLN A 218 13.88 -18.88 1.78
N ILE A 219 14.27 -17.95 2.67
CA ILE A 219 14.92 -16.69 2.29
C ILE A 219 16.31 -16.98 1.74
N ILE A 220 17.13 -17.79 2.41
CA ILE A 220 18.47 -18.16 1.94
C ILE A 220 18.38 -18.81 0.54
N ASN A 221 17.46 -19.76 0.35
CA ASN A 221 17.24 -20.37 -0.96
C ASN A 221 16.80 -19.36 -2.02
N PHE A 222 15.97 -18.38 -1.64
CA PHE A 222 15.56 -17.31 -2.55
C PHE A 222 16.72 -16.38 -2.96
N LEU A 223 17.69 -16.18 -2.06
CA LEU A 223 18.86 -15.32 -2.25
C LEU A 223 20.00 -15.99 -3.02
N ASN A 224 20.11 -17.32 -2.99
CA ASN A 224 21.17 -18.06 -3.70
C ASN A 224 21.23 -17.72 -5.20
N ASP A 225 20.08 -17.50 -5.84
CA ASP A 225 20.00 -17.12 -7.26
C ASP A 225 20.25 -15.62 -7.51
N LYS A 226 20.51 -14.83 -6.46
CA LYS A 226 20.53 -13.34 -6.48
C LYS A 226 21.63 -12.74 -5.59
N PRO A 227 22.90 -13.18 -5.70
CA PRO A 227 23.94 -12.81 -4.74
C PRO A 227 24.29 -11.30 -4.75
N ASN A 228 24.10 -10.61 -5.88
CA ASN A 228 24.47 -9.20 -6.05
C ASN A 228 23.26 -8.24 -6.03
N ASP A 229 22.05 -8.76 -5.85
CA ASP A 229 20.83 -7.97 -5.94
C ASP A 229 20.54 -7.25 -4.62
N CYS A 230 20.26 -5.96 -4.71
CA CYS A 230 19.79 -5.19 -3.56
C CYS A 230 18.34 -5.53 -3.20
N GLY A 231 18.05 -5.66 -1.92
CA GLY A 231 16.71 -5.97 -1.44
C GLY A 231 16.39 -5.57 -0.02
N ILE A 232 15.11 -5.59 0.29
CA ILE A 232 14.56 -5.17 1.59
C ILE A 232 13.77 -6.33 2.19
N ILE A 233 13.98 -6.60 3.49
CA ILE A 233 13.19 -7.57 4.24
C ILE A 233 12.40 -6.89 5.35
N TYR A 234 11.08 -6.78 5.17
CA TYR A 234 10.17 -6.18 6.13
C TYR A 234 9.77 -7.14 7.26
N CYS A 235 9.92 -6.69 8.50
CA CYS A 235 9.64 -7.42 9.73
C CYS A 235 8.70 -6.61 10.64
N LEU A 236 7.88 -7.30 11.45
CA LEU A 236 6.99 -6.62 12.40
C LEU A 236 7.69 -6.04 13.63
N SER A 237 8.83 -6.60 14.04
CA SER A 237 9.51 -6.23 15.30
C SER A 237 10.99 -5.89 15.09
N ARG A 238 11.49 -4.96 15.93
CA ARG A 238 12.91 -4.57 15.98
C ARG A 238 13.83 -5.76 16.28
N LYS A 239 13.40 -6.62 17.19
CA LYS A 239 14.13 -7.85 17.51
C LYS A 239 14.25 -8.78 16.30
N THR A 240 13.21 -8.87 15.48
CA THR A 240 13.23 -9.70 14.27
C THR A 240 14.16 -9.12 13.21
N THR A 241 14.23 -7.80 13.06
CA THR A 241 15.14 -7.15 12.10
C THR A 241 16.59 -7.42 12.45
N GLU A 242 16.96 -7.26 13.73
CA GLU A 242 18.32 -7.53 14.23
C GLU A 242 18.68 -9.02 14.06
N MET A 243 17.82 -9.92 14.54
CA MET A 243 18.04 -11.37 14.44
C MET A 243 18.18 -11.85 13.00
N LEU A 244 17.40 -11.31 12.07
CA LEU A 244 17.48 -11.72 10.67
C LEU A 244 18.74 -11.17 9.99
N ALA A 245 19.11 -9.92 10.28
CA ALA A 245 20.36 -9.35 9.78
C ALA A 245 21.58 -10.17 10.23
N ASP A 246 21.67 -10.50 11.52
CA ASP A 246 22.77 -11.31 12.07
C ASP A 246 22.86 -12.69 11.40
N LYS A 247 21.72 -13.35 11.18
CA LYS A 247 21.70 -14.67 10.53
C LYS A 247 22.12 -14.61 9.08
N LEU A 248 21.73 -13.57 8.35
CA LEU A 248 22.13 -13.41 6.95
C LEU A 248 23.62 -13.05 6.85
N GLN A 249 24.14 -12.22 7.76
CA GLN A 249 25.57 -11.96 7.87
C GLN A 249 26.39 -13.24 8.12
N GLN A 250 25.92 -14.12 9.01
CA GLN A 250 26.55 -15.42 9.26
C GLN A 250 26.56 -16.34 8.03
N GLN A 251 25.67 -16.12 7.06
CA GLN A 251 25.64 -16.82 5.77
C GLN A 251 26.43 -16.10 4.67
N GLY A 252 27.14 -15.02 5.00
CA GLY A 252 27.99 -14.26 4.07
C GLY A 252 27.28 -13.13 3.32
N TYR A 253 26.02 -12.85 3.63
CA TYR A 253 25.30 -11.72 3.02
C TYR A 253 25.61 -10.42 3.73
N ASN A 254 25.95 -9.40 2.98
CA ASN A 254 26.14 -8.06 3.51
C ASN A 254 24.79 -7.39 3.78
N THR A 255 24.43 -7.39 5.05
CA THR A 255 23.09 -7.09 5.56
C THR A 255 23.16 -6.15 6.75
N GLU A 256 22.24 -5.19 6.86
CA GLU A 256 22.10 -4.33 8.04
C GLU A 256 20.66 -4.34 8.56
N ALA A 257 20.48 -4.08 9.85
CA ALA A 257 19.16 -3.88 10.45
C ALA A 257 18.75 -2.40 10.40
N TYR A 258 17.46 -2.13 10.21
CA TYR A 258 16.92 -0.76 10.24
C TYR A 258 15.58 -0.67 10.97
N HIS A 259 15.54 0.10 12.06
CA HIS A 259 14.30 0.41 12.77
C HIS A 259 14.41 1.69 13.58
N ALA A 260 13.26 2.23 14.02
CA ALA A 260 13.18 3.45 14.82
C ALA A 260 13.85 3.39 16.22
N GLY A 261 14.39 2.23 16.61
CA GLY A 261 15.18 2.09 17.84
C GLY A 261 16.68 2.33 17.64
N ILE A 262 17.15 2.36 16.39
CA ILE A 262 18.54 2.65 16.05
C ILE A 262 18.76 4.16 16.10
N ASP A 263 19.93 4.57 16.59
CA ASP A 263 20.34 5.97 16.63
C ASP A 263 20.23 6.63 15.25
N HIS A 264 19.88 7.93 15.24
CA HIS A 264 19.69 8.68 14.01
C HIS A 264 20.93 8.64 13.10
N LYS A 265 22.15 8.78 13.65
CA LYS A 265 23.37 8.77 12.84
C LYS A 265 23.58 7.43 12.15
N LYS A 266 23.39 6.32 12.87
CA LYS A 266 23.51 4.97 12.29
C LYS A 266 22.41 4.69 11.26
N ARG A 267 21.17 5.18 11.47
CA ARG A 267 20.10 5.08 10.46
C ARG A 267 20.47 5.80 9.16
N SER A 268 20.95 7.04 9.25
CA SER A 268 21.43 7.79 8.08
C SER A 268 22.57 7.06 7.37
N GLN A 269 23.52 6.52 8.13
CA GLN A 269 24.64 5.74 7.57
C GLN A 269 24.16 4.49 6.83
N VAL A 270 23.26 3.70 7.41
CA VAL A 270 22.72 2.48 6.75
C VAL A 270 21.94 2.83 5.48
N GLN A 271 21.17 3.92 5.51
CA GLN A 271 20.44 4.41 4.33
C GLN A 271 21.41 4.81 3.20
N GLU A 272 22.46 5.56 3.52
CA GLU A 272 23.49 5.96 2.55
C GLU A 272 24.23 4.75 1.98
N GLN A 273 24.64 3.81 2.84
CA GLN A 273 25.30 2.57 2.42
C GLN A 273 24.41 1.72 1.50
N PHE A 274 23.11 1.65 1.77
CA PHE A 274 22.15 0.94 0.91
C PHE A 274 21.96 1.65 -0.43
N ILE A 275 21.84 2.98 -0.43
CA ILE A 275 21.73 3.78 -1.66
C ILE A 275 22.96 3.56 -2.55
N ASN A 276 24.16 3.57 -1.96
CA ASN A 276 25.44 3.44 -2.64
C ASN A 276 25.87 1.98 -2.92
N ASP A 277 24.96 1.00 -2.81
CA ASP A 277 25.23 -0.43 -3.03
C ASP A 277 26.36 -1.03 -2.14
N THR A 278 26.71 -0.33 -1.05
CA THR A 278 27.67 -0.80 -0.05
C THR A 278 27.05 -1.81 0.89
N VAL A 279 25.73 -1.78 1.09
CA VAL A 279 24.95 -2.82 1.79
C VAL A 279 23.88 -3.32 0.81
N GLN A 280 23.84 -4.61 0.56
CA GLN A 280 22.89 -5.20 -0.40
C GLN A 280 21.52 -5.48 0.23
N ILE A 281 21.48 -5.86 1.51
CA ILE A 281 20.24 -6.26 2.18
C ILE A 281 19.95 -5.38 3.38
N VAL A 282 18.73 -4.86 3.48
CA VAL A 282 18.27 -4.18 4.69
C VAL A 282 17.10 -4.93 5.31
N CYS A 283 17.28 -5.43 6.53
CA CYS A 283 16.22 -6.02 7.34
C CYS A 283 15.55 -4.91 8.16
N ALA A 284 14.30 -4.57 7.86
CA ALA A 284 13.69 -3.37 8.40
C ALA A 284 12.27 -3.52 8.94
N THR A 285 11.90 -2.63 9.86
CA THR A 285 10.49 -2.34 10.11
C THR A 285 9.97 -1.32 9.10
N ILE A 286 8.68 -0.98 9.17
CA ILE A 286 8.04 0.06 8.33
C ILE A 286 8.73 1.43 8.40
N ALA A 287 9.61 1.65 9.38
CA ALA A 287 10.43 2.85 9.48
C ALA A 287 11.41 3.01 8.29
N PHE A 288 11.80 1.91 7.64
CA PHE A 288 12.63 1.94 6.43
C PHE A 288 11.72 1.98 5.22
N GLY A 289 11.49 3.15 4.65
CA GLY A 289 10.73 3.19 3.43
C GLY A 289 10.31 4.57 3.01
N MET A 290 9.59 5.28 3.86
CA MET A 290 9.08 6.61 3.57
C MET A 290 10.25 7.58 3.27
N GLY A 291 10.66 7.67 2.00
CA GLY A 291 11.77 8.49 1.51
C GLY A 291 12.95 7.81 0.82
N ILE A 292 13.06 6.47 0.83
CA ILE A 292 14.15 5.81 0.11
C ILE A 292 13.88 5.90 -1.39
N ASP A 293 14.80 6.52 -2.13
CA ASP A 293 14.81 6.60 -3.58
C ASP A 293 15.99 5.85 -4.20
N LYS A 294 15.96 4.53 -4.07
CA LYS A 294 16.88 3.62 -4.76
C LYS A 294 16.17 2.98 -5.95
N SER A 295 16.68 3.22 -7.15
CA SER A 295 16.03 2.76 -8.39
C SER A 295 16.15 1.24 -8.60
N ASN A 296 17.27 0.67 -8.14
CA ASN A 296 17.72 -0.70 -8.45
C ASN A 296 17.42 -1.74 -7.36
N VAL A 297 16.39 -1.55 -6.51
CA VAL A 297 15.93 -2.59 -5.58
C VAL A 297 15.31 -3.74 -6.38
N ARG A 298 15.87 -4.94 -6.31
CA ARG A 298 15.47 -6.10 -7.12
C ARG A 298 14.44 -6.99 -6.46
N TRP A 299 14.37 -6.96 -5.14
CA TRP A 299 13.36 -7.72 -4.43
C TRP A 299 12.95 -7.10 -3.10
N VAL A 300 11.71 -7.40 -2.70
CA VAL A 300 11.16 -7.04 -1.39
C VAL A 300 10.56 -8.30 -0.78
N ILE A 301 10.98 -8.63 0.45
CA ILE A 301 10.46 -9.76 1.21
C ILE A 301 9.68 -9.23 2.41
N HIS A 302 8.50 -9.74 2.63
CA HIS A 302 7.75 -9.54 3.86
C HIS A 302 7.90 -10.79 4.73
N TYR A 303 8.74 -10.69 5.77
CA TYR A 303 8.96 -11.78 6.73
C TYR A 303 7.68 -12.09 7.50
N ASN A 304 6.80 -11.11 7.69
CA ASN A 304 5.52 -11.24 8.36
C ASN A 304 4.40 -10.64 7.48
N LEU A 305 3.16 -11.02 7.75
CA LEU A 305 1.99 -10.39 7.13
C LEU A 305 1.98 -8.87 7.42
N PRO A 306 1.82 -8.01 6.40
CA PRO A 306 1.53 -6.59 6.57
C PRO A 306 0.19 -6.35 7.28
N LYS A 307 0.03 -5.14 7.83
CA LYS A 307 -1.22 -4.73 8.51
C LYS A 307 -2.41 -4.61 7.55
N ASN A 308 -2.15 -4.25 6.30
CA ASN A 308 -3.16 -3.92 5.28
C ASN A 308 -2.56 -3.95 3.87
N ILE A 309 -3.41 -3.90 2.85
CA ILE A 309 -3.01 -3.97 1.43
C ILE A 309 -2.29 -2.69 0.99
N GLU A 310 -2.65 -1.53 1.53
CA GLU A 310 -2.04 -0.24 1.19
C GLU A 310 -0.57 -0.20 1.55
N GLY A 311 -0.24 -0.55 2.81
CA GLY A 311 1.13 -0.64 3.28
C GLY A 311 1.91 -1.68 2.49
N TYR A 312 1.33 -2.87 2.28
CA TYR A 312 1.94 -3.90 1.43
C TYR A 312 2.28 -3.39 0.03
N TYR A 313 1.32 -2.73 -0.63
CA TYR A 313 1.50 -2.19 -1.98
C TYR A 313 2.58 -1.08 -2.02
N GLN A 314 2.59 -0.19 -1.03
CA GLN A 314 3.61 0.86 -0.92
C GLN A 314 5.01 0.27 -0.71
N GLU A 315 5.12 -0.77 0.13
CA GLU A 315 6.36 -1.47 0.47
C GLU A 315 6.93 -2.27 -0.71
N ILE A 316 6.12 -3.07 -1.40
CA ILE A 316 6.57 -3.79 -2.60
C ILE A 316 6.88 -2.85 -3.77
N GLY A 317 6.21 -1.70 -3.83
CA GLY A 317 6.41 -0.67 -4.87
C GLY A 317 7.80 -0.03 -4.84
N ARG A 318 8.62 -0.33 -3.82
CA ARG A 318 10.03 0.05 -3.71
C ARG A 318 10.93 -0.73 -4.64
N ALA A 319 10.54 -1.96 -4.99
CA ALA A 319 11.26 -2.75 -5.96
C ALA A 319 11.04 -2.21 -7.38
N GLY A 320 12.05 -2.39 -8.24
CA GLY A 320 11.96 -2.22 -9.68
C GLY A 320 11.49 -0.83 -10.13
N ARG A 321 11.96 0.25 -9.49
CA ARG A 321 11.60 1.63 -9.89
C ARG A 321 12.20 2.04 -11.23
N ASP A 322 13.30 1.40 -11.62
CA ASP A 322 13.88 1.43 -12.96
C ASP A 322 13.05 0.69 -14.03
N GLY A 323 11.96 0.02 -13.63
CA GLY A 323 11.09 -0.74 -14.53
C GLY A 323 11.60 -2.14 -14.87
N LEU A 324 12.78 -2.52 -14.38
CA LEU A 324 13.34 -3.85 -14.61
C LEU A 324 12.60 -4.93 -13.81
N PRO A 325 12.65 -6.21 -14.25
CA PRO A 325 12.05 -7.32 -13.51
C PRO A 325 12.50 -7.34 -12.05
N SER A 326 11.57 -7.49 -11.13
CA SER A 326 11.85 -7.52 -9.70
C SER A 326 10.87 -8.44 -8.98
N SER A 327 11.26 -9.02 -7.85
CA SER A 327 10.50 -10.07 -7.18
C SER A 327 9.97 -9.62 -5.82
N THR A 328 8.74 -9.98 -5.48
CA THR A 328 8.16 -9.70 -4.16
C THR A 328 7.73 -11.02 -3.53
N LEU A 329 8.13 -11.26 -2.29
CA LEU A 329 7.84 -12.50 -1.57
C LEU A 329 7.21 -12.18 -0.21
N LEU A 330 5.97 -12.60 0.00
CA LEU A 330 5.27 -12.44 1.27
C LEU A 330 5.15 -13.78 2.01
N PHE A 331 5.62 -13.81 3.25
CA PHE A 331 5.33 -14.91 4.17
C PHE A 331 4.07 -14.64 4.98
N HIS A 332 3.17 -15.62 5.02
CA HIS A 332 1.94 -15.56 5.80
C HIS A 332 1.85 -16.74 6.79
N SER A 333 1.54 -16.45 8.05
CA SER A 333 1.18 -17.44 9.05
C SER A 333 0.03 -16.95 9.94
N TYR A 334 -0.72 -17.91 10.50
CA TYR A 334 -1.79 -17.61 11.45
C TYR A 334 -1.29 -16.84 12.68
N ALA A 335 -0.05 -17.11 13.13
CA ALA A 335 0.55 -16.41 14.26
C ALA A 335 0.70 -14.89 13.99
N ASP A 336 1.03 -14.50 12.75
CA ASP A 336 1.11 -13.09 12.37
C ASP A 336 -0.26 -12.42 12.49
N VAL A 337 -1.33 -13.10 12.02
CA VAL A 337 -2.70 -12.59 12.08
C VAL A 337 -3.12 -12.35 13.52
N VAL A 338 -2.90 -13.31 14.42
CA VAL A 338 -3.23 -13.15 15.85
C VAL A 338 -2.45 -11.99 16.49
N GLN A 339 -1.18 -11.83 16.14
CA GLN A 339 -0.37 -10.72 16.64
C GLN A 339 -0.92 -9.36 16.15
N LEU A 340 -1.29 -9.26 14.87
CA LEU A 340 -1.84 -8.05 14.28
C LEU A 340 -3.22 -7.69 14.83
N GLN A 341 -4.07 -8.70 15.10
CA GLN A 341 -5.36 -8.50 15.76
C GLN A 341 -5.20 -7.91 17.17
N LYS A 342 -4.22 -8.40 17.95
CA LYS A 342 -3.91 -7.83 19.28
C LYS A 342 -3.51 -6.36 19.17
N PHE A 343 -2.70 -5.99 18.18
CA PHE A 343 -2.31 -4.60 17.95
C PHE A 343 -3.49 -3.71 17.53
N ALA A 344 -4.39 -4.22 16.69
CA ALA A 344 -5.58 -3.50 16.27
C ALA A 344 -6.53 -3.22 17.45
N ASN A 345 -6.70 -4.19 18.36
CA ASN A 345 -7.57 -4.05 19.54
C ASN A 345 -7.09 -2.99 20.54
N THR A 346 -5.82 -2.57 20.48
CA THR A 346 -5.28 -1.50 21.34
C THR A 346 -5.36 -0.10 20.71
N SER A 347 -5.99 0.02 19.53
CA SER A 347 -6.04 1.27 18.75
C SER A 347 -7.44 1.92 18.76
N GLY A 348 -7.50 3.25 18.61
CA GLY A 348 -8.78 3.99 18.57
C GLY A 348 -9.65 3.73 17.32
N ASN A 349 -9.11 3.10 16.27
CA ASN A 349 -9.81 2.76 15.02
C ASN A 349 -9.83 1.23 14.79
N GLN A 350 -10.11 0.47 15.85
CA GLN A 350 -10.04 -1.00 15.85
C GLN A 350 -10.83 -1.65 14.69
N GLU A 351 -12.10 -1.28 14.48
CA GLU A 351 -12.96 -1.91 13.46
C GLU A 351 -12.37 -1.77 12.05
N VAL A 352 -11.91 -0.56 11.70
CA VAL A 352 -11.28 -0.28 10.40
C VAL A 352 -9.98 -1.07 10.24
N GLN A 353 -9.14 -1.12 11.28
CA GLN A 353 -7.88 -1.86 11.21
C GLN A 353 -8.10 -3.37 11.07
N LEU A 354 -9.08 -3.94 11.78
CA LEU A 354 -9.44 -5.35 11.66
C LEU A 354 -10.01 -5.68 10.29
N ALA A 355 -10.86 -4.81 9.72
CA ALA A 355 -11.38 -4.97 8.36
C ALA A 355 -10.25 -4.98 7.31
N LYS A 356 -9.29 -4.06 7.42
CA LYS A 356 -8.13 -4.02 6.51
C LYS A 356 -7.21 -5.23 6.66
N LEU A 357 -7.01 -5.70 7.90
CA LEU A 357 -6.24 -6.92 8.17
C LEU A 357 -6.91 -8.14 7.55
N ASP A 358 -8.24 -8.25 7.63
CA ASP A 358 -8.98 -9.36 7.00
C ASP A 358 -8.82 -9.34 5.47
N ARG A 359 -8.80 -8.16 4.84
CA ARG A 359 -8.48 -8.03 3.40
C ARG A 359 -7.06 -8.49 3.07
N MET A 360 -6.08 -8.14 3.90
CA MET A 360 -4.69 -8.59 3.70
C MET A 360 -4.57 -10.11 3.84
N LYS A 361 -5.33 -10.71 4.77
CA LYS A 361 -5.43 -12.17 4.91
C LYS A 361 -6.04 -12.81 3.67
N GLN A 362 -7.16 -12.30 3.17
CA GLN A 362 -7.81 -12.77 1.95
C GLN A 362 -6.86 -12.72 0.74
N TYR A 363 -6.07 -11.63 0.60
CA TYR A 363 -5.04 -11.53 -0.43
C TYR A 363 -3.98 -12.63 -0.32
N ALA A 364 -3.47 -12.88 0.90
CA ALA A 364 -2.43 -13.88 1.12
C ALA A 364 -2.91 -15.31 0.82
N GLU A 365 -4.18 -15.59 1.13
CA GLU A 365 -4.80 -16.91 0.96
C GLU A 365 -5.40 -17.14 -0.44
N SER A 366 -5.60 -16.09 -1.23
CA SER A 366 -6.29 -16.20 -2.50
C SER A 366 -5.61 -17.11 -3.53
N LEU A 367 -6.47 -17.78 -4.29
CA LEU A 367 -6.16 -18.65 -5.41
C LEU A 367 -6.48 -18.01 -6.77
N SER A 368 -6.87 -16.73 -6.76
CA SER A 368 -6.99 -15.90 -7.95
C SER A 368 -5.69 -15.14 -8.21
N CYS A 369 -5.51 -14.64 -9.43
CA CYS A 369 -4.38 -13.78 -9.79
C CYS A 369 -4.15 -12.67 -8.73
N ARG A 370 -2.99 -12.70 -8.07
CA ARG A 370 -2.66 -11.75 -6.99
C ARG A 370 -2.75 -10.30 -7.43
N ARG A 371 -2.28 -10.02 -8.64
CA ARG A 371 -2.28 -8.67 -9.21
C ARG A 371 -3.70 -8.15 -9.39
N LYS A 372 -4.62 -8.98 -9.89
CA LYS A 372 -6.03 -8.61 -10.08
C LYS A 372 -6.67 -8.19 -8.77
N ILE A 373 -6.36 -8.87 -7.67
CA ILE A 373 -6.85 -8.53 -6.33
C ILE A 373 -6.30 -7.17 -5.88
N LEU A 374 -4.99 -6.92 -6.03
CA LEU A 374 -4.38 -5.64 -5.67
C LEU A 374 -4.99 -4.48 -6.46
N LEU A 375 -5.13 -4.62 -7.78
CA LEU A 375 -5.71 -3.57 -8.62
C LEU A 375 -7.17 -3.34 -8.29
N SER A 376 -7.96 -4.41 -8.11
CA SER A 376 -9.37 -4.30 -7.76
C SER A 376 -9.57 -3.62 -6.41
N TYR A 377 -8.67 -3.81 -5.44
CA TYR A 377 -8.71 -3.12 -4.16
C TYR A 377 -8.63 -1.60 -4.31
N PHE A 378 -7.82 -1.11 -5.25
CA PHE A 378 -7.70 0.32 -5.57
C PHE A 378 -8.71 0.82 -6.60
N GLY A 379 -9.65 -0.03 -7.02
CA GLY A 379 -10.70 0.29 -7.98
C GLY A 379 -10.29 0.20 -9.46
N GLU A 380 -9.16 -0.44 -9.76
CA GLU A 380 -8.72 -0.74 -11.12
C GLU A 380 -9.08 -2.19 -11.48
N LEU A 381 -9.99 -2.38 -12.43
CA LEU A 381 -10.44 -3.70 -12.84
C LEU A 381 -9.66 -4.15 -14.09
N ILE A 382 -8.99 -5.30 -13.99
CA ILE A 382 -8.39 -5.99 -15.14
C ILE A 382 -9.12 -7.30 -15.42
N GLU A 383 -9.41 -7.55 -16.69
CA GLU A 383 -10.11 -8.77 -17.10
C GLU A 383 -9.19 -9.99 -17.04
N LYS A 384 -7.99 -9.85 -17.62
CA LYS A 384 -7.00 -10.93 -17.80
C LYS A 384 -6.12 -11.10 -16.57
N ASP A 385 -5.77 -12.35 -16.31
CA ASP A 385 -4.75 -12.70 -15.31
C ASP A 385 -3.36 -12.25 -15.75
N CYS A 386 -2.48 -11.95 -14.78
CA CYS A 386 -1.26 -11.21 -15.06
C CYS A 386 -0.10 -12.03 -15.64
N GLY A 387 -0.13 -13.37 -15.53
CA GLY A 387 0.98 -14.24 -15.93
C GLY A 387 2.26 -14.12 -15.08
N ASN A 388 2.35 -13.13 -14.18
CA ASN A 388 3.56 -12.81 -13.41
C ASN A 388 3.31 -12.84 -11.88
N CYS A 389 2.46 -13.74 -11.41
CA CYS A 389 2.37 -14.07 -9.98
C CYS A 389 2.44 -15.58 -9.79
N ASP A 390 2.81 -16.04 -8.60
CA ASP A 390 2.84 -17.45 -8.20
C ASP A 390 1.56 -18.22 -8.56
N VAL A 391 0.38 -17.62 -8.36
CA VAL A 391 -0.91 -18.23 -8.74
C VAL A 391 -1.05 -18.35 -10.25
N CYS A 392 -0.65 -17.35 -11.04
CA CYS A 392 -0.69 -17.44 -12.50
C CYS A 392 0.36 -18.41 -13.06
N LYS A 393 1.51 -18.53 -12.39
CA LYS A 393 2.61 -19.43 -12.78
C LYS A 393 2.29 -20.88 -12.43
N ASN A 394 1.57 -21.10 -11.33
CA ASN A 394 1.12 -22.40 -10.87
C ASN A 394 -0.40 -22.33 -10.65
N PRO A 395 -1.20 -22.28 -11.73
CA PRO A 395 -2.64 -22.14 -11.62
C PRO A 395 -3.19 -23.33 -10.82
N PRO A 396 -3.96 -23.08 -9.76
CA PRO A 396 -4.64 -24.15 -9.07
C PRO A 396 -5.57 -24.84 -10.07
N SER A 397 -5.63 -26.17 -10.04
CA SER A 397 -6.56 -26.87 -10.91
C SER A 397 -7.99 -26.43 -10.59
N ILE A 398 -8.80 -26.26 -11.63
CA ILE A 398 -10.16 -25.75 -11.47
C ILE A 398 -11.12 -26.94 -11.46
N ILE A 399 -12.02 -26.98 -10.47
CA ILE A 399 -13.14 -27.92 -10.38
C ILE A 399 -14.46 -27.20 -10.68
N ASP A 400 -15.47 -27.96 -11.13
CA ASP A 400 -16.86 -27.49 -11.10
C ASP A 400 -17.28 -27.37 -9.63
N GLY A 401 -17.17 -26.15 -9.11
CA GLY A 401 -17.51 -25.80 -7.74
C GLY A 401 -18.96 -25.37 -7.57
N THR A 402 -19.82 -25.55 -8.59
CA THR A 402 -21.22 -25.07 -8.57
C THR A 402 -21.97 -25.61 -7.35
N ILE A 403 -21.82 -26.89 -7.02
CA ILE A 403 -22.48 -27.48 -5.84
C ILE A 403 -21.93 -26.89 -4.54
N ILE A 404 -20.62 -26.69 -4.44
CA ILE A 404 -19.97 -26.06 -3.27
C ILE A 404 -20.50 -24.64 -3.09
N ALA A 405 -20.54 -23.87 -4.17
CA ALA A 405 -21.09 -22.52 -4.20
C ALA A 405 -22.57 -22.51 -3.79
N GLN A 406 -23.40 -23.36 -4.39
CA GLN A 406 -24.81 -23.46 -4.05
C GLN A 406 -25.05 -23.80 -2.59
N LYS A 407 -24.27 -24.71 -1.99
CA LYS A 407 -24.34 -25.01 -0.56
C LYS A 407 -24.02 -23.78 0.29
N ALA A 408 -22.94 -23.06 -0.02
CA ALA A 408 -22.55 -21.85 0.71
C ALA A 408 -23.57 -20.72 0.57
N LEU A 409 -23.94 -20.36 -0.66
CA LEU A 409 -24.93 -19.31 -0.95
C LEU A 409 -26.29 -19.65 -0.31
N SER A 410 -26.72 -20.91 -0.40
CA SER A 410 -27.94 -21.42 0.25
C SER A 410 -27.93 -21.28 1.77
N CYS A 411 -26.76 -21.46 2.39
CA CYS A 411 -26.59 -21.30 3.83
C CYS A 411 -26.71 -19.82 4.20
N VAL A 412 -26.01 -18.94 3.49
CA VAL A 412 -26.07 -17.47 3.66
C VAL A 412 -27.51 -16.97 3.51
N THR A 413 -28.27 -17.45 2.52
CA THR A 413 -29.69 -17.11 2.36
C THR A 413 -30.52 -17.53 3.58
N ARG A 414 -30.33 -18.76 4.09
CA ARG A 414 -31.16 -19.32 5.18
C ARG A 414 -30.89 -18.69 6.54
N ILE A 415 -29.64 -18.28 6.79
CA ILE A 415 -29.27 -17.51 7.98
C ILE A 415 -29.53 -16.00 7.80
N LYS A 416 -30.21 -15.60 6.72
CA LYS A 416 -30.63 -14.22 6.42
C LYS A 416 -29.48 -13.23 6.35
N GLU A 417 -28.32 -13.68 5.84
CA GLU A 417 -27.13 -12.85 5.65
C GLU A 417 -26.65 -12.15 6.94
N ASP A 418 -26.86 -12.78 8.09
CA ASP A 418 -26.70 -12.16 9.41
C ASP A 418 -25.42 -12.56 10.15
N GLU A 419 -24.58 -13.38 9.51
CA GLU A 419 -23.42 -14.01 10.14
C GLU A 419 -22.11 -13.80 9.36
N PRO A 420 -20.96 -13.79 10.06
CA PRO A 420 -19.64 -13.81 9.43
C PRO A 420 -19.27 -15.21 8.90
N ILE A 421 -18.19 -15.26 8.13
CA ILE A 421 -17.67 -16.48 7.48
C ILE A 421 -17.54 -17.66 8.45
N GLY A 422 -17.01 -17.43 9.66
CA GLY A 422 -16.78 -18.49 10.64
C GLY A 422 -18.05 -19.26 11.00
N THR A 423 -19.12 -18.55 11.39
CA THR A 423 -20.41 -19.16 11.73
C THR A 423 -21.02 -19.89 10.54
N ILE A 424 -20.88 -19.34 9.33
CA ILE A 424 -21.38 -19.99 8.10
C ILE A 424 -20.73 -21.35 7.89
N ILE A 425 -19.41 -21.43 8.05
CA ILE A 425 -18.66 -22.68 7.93
C ILE A 425 -19.09 -23.67 9.02
N ASP A 426 -19.26 -23.18 10.25
CA ASP A 426 -19.70 -24.01 11.37
C ASP A 426 -21.08 -24.62 11.12
N VAL A 427 -22.02 -23.87 10.57
CA VAL A 427 -23.33 -24.39 10.15
C VAL A 427 -23.18 -25.43 9.03
N LEU A 428 -22.46 -25.10 7.95
CA LEU A 428 -22.25 -26.02 6.81
C LEU A 428 -21.65 -27.37 7.21
N ARG A 429 -20.73 -27.35 8.18
CA ARG A 429 -20.03 -28.54 8.68
C ARG A 429 -20.76 -29.25 9.82
N GLY A 430 -21.83 -28.66 10.36
CA GLY A 430 -22.61 -29.26 11.44
C GLY A 430 -21.93 -29.17 12.81
N ALA A 431 -21.22 -28.07 13.07
CA ALA A 431 -20.52 -27.87 14.33
C ALA A 431 -21.49 -27.64 15.50
N GLN A 432 -21.23 -28.30 16.62
CA GLN A 432 -22.04 -28.19 17.84
C GLN A 432 -21.44 -27.16 18.80
N ASN A 433 -21.43 -25.88 18.40
CA ASN A 433 -20.98 -24.79 19.26
C ASN A 433 -22.16 -23.93 19.75
N ALA A 434 -21.93 -23.14 20.80
CA ALA A 434 -22.96 -22.33 21.45
C ALA A 434 -23.68 -21.41 20.44
N VAL A 435 -22.93 -20.72 19.57
CA VAL A 435 -23.49 -19.79 18.57
C VAL A 435 -24.49 -20.49 17.65
N VAL A 436 -24.15 -21.67 17.16
CA VAL A 436 -25.02 -22.45 16.26
C VAL A 436 -26.28 -22.94 16.97
N LEU A 437 -26.14 -23.44 18.20
CA LEU A 437 -27.25 -24.00 18.98
C LEU A 437 -28.22 -22.91 19.48
N ASP A 438 -27.69 -21.83 20.02
CA ASP A 438 -28.46 -20.73 20.61
C ASP A 438 -29.28 -20.00 19.54
N LYS A 439 -28.76 -19.89 18.32
CA LYS A 439 -29.46 -19.27 17.18
C LYS A 439 -30.37 -20.22 16.42
N GLY A 440 -30.46 -21.48 16.82
CA GLY A 440 -31.35 -22.48 16.19
C GLY A 440 -30.90 -22.93 14.80
N TYR A 441 -29.64 -22.68 14.41
CA TYR A 441 -29.15 -23.00 13.07
C TYR A 441 -29.04 -24.49 12.78
N GLN A 442 -29.00 -25.34 13.82
CA GLN A 442 -29.09 -26.80 13.73
C GLN A 442 -30.38 -27.30 13.07
N GLN A 443 -31.43 -26.48 13.01
CA GLN A 443 -32.71 -26.83 12.40
C GLN A 443 -32.76 -26.52 10.89
N LEU A 444 -31.75 -25.81 10.36
CA LEU A 444 -31.70 -25.43 8.95
C LEU A 444 -31.30 -26.62 8.06
N LYS A 445 -31.89 -26.73 6.86
CA LYS A 445 -31.53 -27.78 5.88
C LYS A 445 -30.06 -27.77 5.42
N THR A 446 -29.38 -26.64 5.58
CA THR A 446 -27.95 -26.47 5.26
C THR A 446 -27.03 -26.87 6.41
N TYR A 447 -27.57 -27.19 7.59
CA TYR A 447 -26.77 -27.66 8.71
C TYR A 447 -26.16 -29.03 8.40
N GLY A 448 -24.83 -29.12 8.48
CA GLY A 448 -24.09 -30.37 8.24
C GLY A 448 -24.10 -30.89 6.80
N ILE A 449 -24.62 -30.12 5.82
CA ILE A 449 -24.74 -30.55 4.41
C ILE A 449 -23.38 -30.73 3.70
N ALA A 450 -22.30 -30.28 4.33
CA ALA A 450 -20.94 -30.40 3.79
C ALA A 450 -19.87 -30.64 4.87
N ASN A 451 -20.10 -31.65 5.68
CA ASN A 451 -19.14 -32.13 6.68
C ASN A 451 -17.93 -32.86 6.07
N ASP A 452 -17.98 -33.17 4.77
CA ASP A 452 -16.95 -33.83 3.98
C ASP A 452 -15.75 -32.93 3.64
N ILE A 453 -15.91 -31.61 3.75
CA ILE A 453 -14.87 -30.63 3.48
C ILE A 453 -14.31 -30.07 4.80
N ALA A 454 -12.99 -29.97 4.91
CA ALA A 454 -12.33 -29.44 6.10
C ALA A 454 -12.66 -27.96 6.31
N TRP A 455 -12.57 -27.48 7.56
CA TRP A 455 -12.91 -26.09 7.90
C TRP A 455 -12.08 -25.08 7.11
N ARG A 456 -10.77 -25.34 6.97
CA ARG A 456 -9.84 -24.49 6.21
C ARG A 456 -10.21 -24.44 4.74
N ASP A 457 -10.60 -25.56 4.17
CA ASP A 457 -10.98 -25.66 2.77
C ASP A 457 -12.27 -24.89 2.49
N TRP A 458 -13.25 -24.99 3.38
CA TRP A 458 -14.46 -24.19 3.34
C TRP A 458 -14.19 -22.69 3.41
N GLN A 459 -13.26 -22.27 4.28
CA GLN A 459 -12.82 -20.88 4.32
C GLN A 459 -12.24 -20.43 2.98
N GLN A 460 -11.41 -21.25 2.33
CA GLN A 460 -10.86 -20.92 1.01
C GLN A 460 -11.94 -20.84 -0.07
N TYR A 461 -12.89 -21.76 -0.10
CA TYR A 461 -13.98 -21.70 -1.07
C TYR A 461 -14.86 -20.46 -0.89
N ILE A 462 -15.19 -20.07 0.35
CA ILE A 462 -15.95 -18.83 0.60
C ILE A 462 -15.16 -17.60 0.13
N ILE A 463 -13.85 -17.55 0.39
CA ILE A 463 -12.98 -16.46 -0.10
C ILE A 463 -12.97 -16.41 -1.63
N GLN A 464 -12.93 -17.56 -2.31
CA GLN A 464 -13.02 -17.61 -3.77
C GLN A 464 -14.36 -17.06 -4.29
N LEU A 465 -15.48 -17.38 -3.62
CA LEU A 465 -16.80 -16.83 -3.97
C LEU A 465 -16.86 -15.31 -3.77
N ILE A 466 -16.22 -14.79 -2.72
CA ILE A 466 -16.09 -13.34 -2.49
C ILE A 466 -15.27 -12.69 -3.60
N ASN A 467 -14.12 -13.28 -3.96
CA ASN A 467 -13.24 -12.76 -5.01
C ASN A 467 -13.89 -12.78 -6.40
N GLN A 468 -14.82 -13.71 -6.65
CA GLN A 468 -15.61 -13.78 -7.88
C GLN A 468 -16.85 -12.87 -7.84
N GLY A 469 -17.10 -12.18 -6.72
CA GLY A 469 -18.21 -11.25 -6.56
C GLY A 469 -19.56 -11.92 -6.28
N TYR A 470 -19.61 -13.22 -5.99
CA TYR A 470 -20.84 -13.92 -5.58
C TYR A 470 -21.21 -13.66 -4.13
N LEU A 471 -20.29 -13.19 -3.32
CA LEU A 471 -20.50 -12.82 -1.92
C LEU A 471 -19.77 -11.52 -1.65
N GLU A 472 -20.30 -10.70 -0.76
CA GLU A 472 -19.61 -9.52 -0.27
C GLU A 472 -19.62 -9.49 1.25
N ILE A 473 -18.66 -8.77 1.82
CA ILE A 473 -18.57 -8.61 3.27
C ILE A 473 -19.09 -7.21 3.60
N ALA A 474 -20.13 -7.14 4.42
CA ALA A 474 -20.64 -5.90 4.97
C ALA A 474 -19.82 -5.49 6.21
N PHE A 475 -18.72 -4.76 5.98
CA PHE A 475 -17.79 -4.31 7.03
C PHE A 475 -18.45 -3.50 8.14
N HIS A 476 -19.41 -2.65 7.78
CA HIS A 476 -20.17 -1.81 8.71
C HIS A 476 -21.22 -2.59 9.52
N GLN A 477 -21.35 -3.91 9.29
CA GLN A 477 -22.31 -4.77 9.98
C GLN A 477 -21.61 -6.00 10.57
N ASN A 478 -20.50 -5.82 11.30
CA ASN A 478 -19.76 -6.93 11.92
C ASN A 478 -19.29 -8.01 10.94
N ASN A 479 -18.85 -7.61 9.74
CA ASN A 479 -18.35 -8.50 8.69
C ASN A 479 -19.34 -9.60 8.25
N LYS A 480 -20.64 -9.31 8.32
CA LYS A 480 -21.69 -10.18 7.79
C LYS A 480 -21.47 -10.48 6.32
N LEU A 481 -21.68 -11.73 5.93
CA LEU A 481 -21.57 -12.14 4.54
C LEU A 481 -22.93 -11.94 3.85
N LYS A 482 -22.93 -11.12 2.79
CA LYS A 482 -24.12 -10.76 2.00
C LYS A 482 -24.07 -11.40 0.62
N LEU A 483 -25.24 -11.70 0.07
CA LEU A 483 -25.37 -12.10 -1.32
C LEU A 483 -25.32 -10.86 -2.22
N THR A 484 -24.81 -11.05 -3.43
CA THR A 484 -24.84 -10.04 -4.49
C THR A 484 -25.85 -10.45 -5.55
N GLU A 485 -26.07 -9.61 -6.56
CA GLU A 485 -26.91 -9.98 -7.71
C GLU A 485 -26.36 -11.22 -8.47
N LEU A 486 -25.04 -11.46 -8.44
CA LEU A 486 -24.44 -12.63 -9.06
C LEU A 486 -24.81 -13.93 -8.33
N SER A 487 -25.05 -13.89 -7.01
CA SER A 487 -25.43 -15.10 -6.26
C SER A 487 -26.76 -15.69 -6.75
N LYS A 488 -27.70 -14.82 -7.15
CA LYS A 488 -29.02 -15.24 -7.65
C LYS A 488 -28.89 -16.05 -8.94
N LYS A 489 -27.96 -15.66 -9.82
CA LYS A 489 -27.70 -16.38 -11.06
C LYS A 489 -27.22 -17.81 -10.83
N VAL A 490 -26.39 -18.02 -9.81
CA VAL A 490 -25.90 -19.36 -9.41
C VAL A 490 -27.01 -20.20 -8.77
N LEU A 491 -27.84 -19.58 -7.93
CA LEU A 491 -28.91 -20.28 -7.20
C LEU A 491 -30.13 -20.61 -8.07
N PHE A 492 -30.49 -19.74 -9.02
CA PHE A 492 -31.76 -19.81 -9.73
C PHE A 492 -31.64 -19.87 -11.25
N GLU A 493 -30.58 -19.34 -11.86
CA GLU A 493 -30.43 -19.22 -13.32
C GLU A 493 -29.44 -20.25 -13.91
N GLY A 494 -28.88 -21.13 -13.07
CA GLY A 494 -27.99 -22.20 -13.51
C GLY A 494 -26.57 -21.77 -13.87
N GLU A 495 -26.13 -20.59 -13.41
CA GLU A 495 -24.76 -20.13 -13.62
C GLU A 495 -23.75 -21.09 -12.98
N LYS A 496 -22.73 -21.48 -13.76
CA LYS A 496 -21.68 -22.40 -13.33
C LYS A 496 -20.59 -21.67 -12.57
N VAL A 497 -20.21 -22.20 -11.40
CA VAL A 497 -19.13 -21.65 -10.58
C VAL A 497 -17.89 -22.52 -10.70
N ARG A 498 -16.76 -21.87 -11.00
CA ARG A 498 -15.45 -22.52 -11.10
C ARG A 498 -14.66 -22.19 -9.85
N LEU A 499 -14.20 -23.22 -9.13
CA LEU A 499 -13.39 -23.05 -7.93
C LEU A 499 -12.04 -23.73 -8.12
N ALA A 500 -11.01 -23.14 -7.53
CA ALA A 500 -9.69 -23.73 -7.39
C ALA A 500 -9.75 -24.94 -6.44
N ASN A 501 -9.20 -26.05 -6.89
CA ASN A 501 -9.05 -27.31 -6.20
C ASN A 501 -7.94 -27.22 -5.17
N LEU A 502 -8.32 -27.41 -3.91
CA LEU A 502 -7.42 -27.25 -2.78
C LEU A 502 -6.50 -28.47 -2.58
N ALA A 503 -6.94 -29.67 -2.99
CA ALA A 503 -6.19 -30.91 -2.79
C ALA A 503 -4.93 -31.05 -3.68
N GLU A 504 -4.94 -30.45 -4.88
CA GLU A 504 -3.74 -30.41 -5.74
C GLU A 504 -2.83 -29.23 -5.43
N PHE A 505 -3.38 -28.11 -4.94
CA PHE A 505 -2.57 -26.95 -4.57
C PHE A 505 -1.61 -27.24 -3.41
N GLU A 506 -2.02 -28.06 -2.44
CA GLU A 506 -1.15 -28.55 -1.36
C GLU A 506 -0.04 -29.49 -1.88
N LYS A 507 -0.37 -30.40 -2.82
CA LYS A 507 0.60 -31.30 -3.46
C LYS A 507 1.62 -30.57 -4.34
N ILE A 508 1.19 -29.57 -5.11
CA ILE A 508 2.09 -28.76 -5.96
C ILE A 508 3.10 -27.98 -5.10
N ARG A 509 2.68 -27.50 -3.91
CA ARG A 509 3.57 -26.87 -2.93
C ARG A 509 4.60 -27.84 -2.33
N GLU A 510 4.28 -29.12 -2.22
CA GLU A 510 5.23 -30.15 -1.77
C GLU A 510 6.20 -30.56 -2.89
N VAL A 511 5.71 -30.73 -4.12
CA VAL A 511 6.53 -31.15 -5.27
C VAL A 511 7.54 -30.08 -5.70
N THR A 512 7.16 -28.80 -5.67
CA THR A 512 8.09 -27.69 -5.95
C THR A 512 9.23 -27.62 -4.93
N LYS A 513 9.00 -28.09 -3.70
CA LYS A 513 9.99 -28.20 -2.62
C LYS A 513 11.02 -29.31 -2.88
N ASP A 514 10.58 -30.41 -3.48
CA ASP A 514 11.44 -31.54 -3.82
C ASP A 514 12.28 -31.28 -5.09
N GLN A 515 11.74 -30.53 -6.05
CA GLN A 515 12.48 -30.14 -7.25
C GLN A 515 13.60 -29.13 -6.95
N SER A 516 13.41 -28.20 -6.01
CA SER A 516 14.49 -27.32 -5.54
C SER A 516 15.58 -28.07 -4.75
N ASN A 517 15.24 -29.20 -4.12
CA ASN A 517 16.23 -30.03 -3.42
C ASN A 517 17.00 -30.98 -4.34
N LYS A 518 16.45 -31.32 -5.52
CA LYS A 518 17.08 -32.22 -6.50
C LYS A 518 17.89 -31.51 -7.59
N ALA A 519 17.79 -30.19 -7.67
CA ALA A 519 18.59 -29.35 -8.57
C ALA A 519 19.86 -28.78 -7.91
N ASN A 520 20.14 -29.15 -6.65
CA ASN A 520 21.39 -28.87 -5.94
C ASN A 520 22.40 -30.01 -6.12
#